data_AF-A0A430AXK0-F1
#
_entry.id   AF-A0A430AXK0-F1
#
_cell.length_a   1.000
_cell.length_b   1.000
_cell.length_c   1.000
_cell.angle_alpha   90.00
_cell.angle_beta   90.00
_cell.angle_gamma   90.00
#
_symmetry.space_group_name_H-M   'P 1'
#
loop_
_entity.id
_entity.type
_entity.pdbx_description
1 polymer ?
#
loop_
_entity_poly.entity_id
_entity_poly.type
_entity_poly.pdbx_seq_one_letter_code
_entity_poly.pdbx_strand_id
1 'polypeptide(L)'
;MSKKTISSYDYQISIFINYMELEFNETNITKIKKVQIKTYALDLQETKKSTYINQLLKTVKLFYKYMVVEEYIDKNIVEGISYLKTEKTLLNTFNDQEVFRMINYYF
;
A
#
# COMPACT_ATOMS: atom_id res chain seq x y z
N MET A 1 -0.08 16.08 9.81
CA MET A 1 -0.89 14.99 9.22
C MET A 1 -2.15 14.79 10.05
N SER A 2 -3.25 14.32 9.46
CA SER A 2 -4.46 14.04 10.25
C SER A 2 -4.27 12.77 11.09
N LYS A 3 -4.99 12.64 12.22
CA LYS A 3 -4.98 11.41 13.04
C LYS A 3 -5.33 10.16 12.19
N LYS A 4 -6.30 10.30 11.28
CA LYS A 4 -6.73 9.24 10.37
C LYS A 4 -5.61 8.79 9.41
N THR A 5 -4.81 9.75 8.93
CA THR A 5 -3.67 9.48 8.05
C THR A 5 -2.60 8.67 8.78
N ILE A 6 -2.30 9.02 10.04
CA ILE A 6 -1.32 8.30 10.87
C ILE A 6 -1.79 6.86 11.10
N SER A 7 -3.03 6.67 11.56
CA SER A 7 -3.58 5.33 11.79
C SER A 7 -3.60 4.46 10.53
N SER A 8 -3.78 5.08 9.36
CA SER A 8 -3.72 4.36 8.08
C SER A 8 -2.30 3.88 7.78
N TYR A 9 -1.27 4.70 8.05
CA TYR A 9 0.11 4.29 7.88
C TYR A 9 0.52 3.19 8.86
N ASP A 10 0.14 3.32 10.13
CA ASP A 10 0.42 2.30 11.17
C ASP A 10 -0.16 0.94 10.76
N TYR A 11 -1.42 0.94 10.33
CA TYR A 11 -2.09 -0.28 9.86
C TYR A 11 -1.42 -0.89 8.63
N GLN A 12 -0.96 -0.06 7.68
CA GLN A 12 -0.29 -0.54 6.48
C GLN A 12 1.11 -1.10 6.79
N ILE A 13 1.83 -0.49 7.73
CA ILE A 13 3.11 -1.02 8.22
C ILE A 13 2.89 -2.34 8.96
N SER A 14 1.84 -2.46 9.78
CA SER A 14 1.56 -3.72 10.49
C SER A 14 1.22 -4.86 9.52
N ILE A 15 0.48 -4.59 8.44
CA ILE A 15 0.25 -5.59 7.39
C ILE A 15 1.58 -6.09 6.80
N PHE A 16 2.50 -5.18 6.53
CA PHE A 16 3.81 -5.53 5.96
C PHE A 16 4.65 -6.36 6.93
N ILE A 17 4.75 -5.94 8.20
CA ILE A 17 5.52 -6.66 9.23
C ILE A 17 4.95 -8.07 9.45
N ASN A 18 3.63 -8.18 9.62
CA ASN A 18 2.97 -9.47 9.82
C ASN A 18 3.22 -10.41 8.64
N TYR A 19 3.18 -9.90 7.40
CA TYR A 19 3.48 -10.72 6.23
C TYR A 19 4.95 -11.20 6.22
N MET A 20 5.90 -10.35 6.60
CA MET A 20 7.33 -10.74 6.65
C MET A 20 7.59 -11.78 7.73
N GLU A 21 6.90 -11.69 8.86
CA GLU A 21 6.96 -12.69 9.92
C GLU A 21 6.33 -14.01 9.48
N LEU A 22 5.13 -13.99 8.88
CA LEU A 22 4.41 -15.21 8.50
C LEU A 22 5.06 -15.97 7.34
N GLU A 23 5.45 -15.26 6.27
CA GLU A 23 5.94 -15.90 5.03
C GLU A 23 7.45 -16.15 5.04
N PHE A 24 8.22 -15.31 5.74
CA PHE A 24 9.68 -15.39 5.74
C PHE A 24 10.29 -15.67 7.12
N ASN A 25 9.48 -15.73 8.17
CA ASN A 25 9.94 -15.90 9.56
C ASN A 25 11.02 -14.87 9.94
N GLU A 26 10.93 -13.67 9.36
CA GLU A 26 11.87 -12.57 9.55
C GLU A 26 11.19 -11.44 10.32
N THR A 27 11.50 -11.38 11.61
CA THR A 27 11.04 -10.31 12.51
C THR A 27 11.96 -9.09 12.44
N ASN A 28 13.17 -9.24 11.91
CA ASN A 28 14.12 -8.15 11.81
C ASN A 28 13.96 -7.40 10.49
N ILE A 29 13.32 -6.23 10.58
CA ILE A 29 13.08 -5.33 9.44
C ILE A 29 14.36 -4.86 8.73
N THR A 30 15.53 -4.87 9.39
CA THR A 30 16.79 -4.46 8.76
C THR A 30 17.40 -5.55 7.89
N LYS A 31 16.99 -6.81 8.09
CA LYS A 31 17.47 -7.97 7.32
C LYS A 31 16.64 -8.25 6.08
N ILE A 32 15.49 -7.59 5.94
CA ILE A 32 14.62 -7.76 4.79
C ILE A 32 15.39 -7.39 3.52
N LYS A 33 15.25 -8.22 2.49
CA LYS A 33 15.88 -8.06 1.18
C LYS A 33 14.85 -7.57 0.16
N LYS A 34 15.34 -6.87 -0.86
CA LYS A 34 14.53 -6.41 -2.00
C LYS A 34 13.70 -7.53 -2.66
N VAL A 35 14.20 -8.76 -2.66
CA VAL A 35 13.50 -9.93 -3.19
C VAL A 35 12.20 -10.20 -2.42
N GLN A 36 12.23 -10.16 -1.08
CA GLN A 36 11.04 -10.42 -0.24
C GLN A 36 9.97 -9.36 -0.46
N ILE A 37 10.35 -8.10 -0.69
CA ILE A 37 9.39 -7.02 -1.00
C ILE A 37 8.76 -7.21 -2.38
N LYS A 38 9.50 -7.77 -3.34
CA LYS A 38 8.93 -8.13 -4.64
C LYS A 38 7.96 -9.30 -4.50
N THR A 39 8.32 -10.32 -3.75
CA THR A 39 7.42 -11.45 -3.46
C THR A 39 6.15 -10.97 -2.77
N TYR A 40 6.28 -10.11 -1.75
CA TYR A 40 5.13 -9.45 -1.11
C TYR A 40 4.18 -8.77 -2.10
N ALA A 41 4.74 -8.00 -3.05
CA ALA A 41 3.92 -7.34 -4.06
C ALA A 41 3.24 -8.35 -5.00
N LEU A 42 3.93 -9.43 -5.38
CA LEU A 42 3.40 -10.49 -6.26
C LEU A 42 2.27 -11.28 -5.58
N ASP A 43 2.46 -11.71 -4.34
CA ASP A 43 1.45 -12.49 -3.61
C ASP A 43 0.18 -11.67 -3.37
N LEU A 44 0.33 -10.37 -3.09
CA LEU A 44 -0.82 -9.49 -2.98
C LEU A 44 -1.57 -9.29 -4.30
N GLN A 45 -0.92 -9.44 -5.46
CA GLN A 45 -1.60 -9.33 -6.76
C GLN A 45 -2.62 -10.43 -6.98
N GLU A 46 -2.49 -11.58 -6.32
CA GLU A 46 -3.46 -12.67 -6.42
C GLU A 46 -4.81 -12.30 -5.80
N THR A 47 -4.83 -11.41 -4.82
CA THR A 47 -6.04 -11.12 -4.02
C THR A 47 -6.45 -9.64 -3.97
N LYS A 48 -5.57 -8.70 -4.33
CA LYS A 48 -5.79 -7.26 -4.19
C LYS A 48 -5.60 -6.50 -5.50
N LYS A 49 -6.29 -5.36 -5.60
CA LYS A 49 -6.13 -4.43 -6.73
C LYS A 49 -4.77 -3.75 -6.68
N SER A 50 -4.18 -3.50 -7.85
CA SER A 50 -2.90 -2.77 -8.00
C SER A 50 -2.90 -1.41 -7.29
N THR A 51 -4.03 -0.70 -7.23
CA THR A 51 -4.17 0.57 -6.48
C THR A 51 -3.82 0.41 -5.01
N TYR A 52 -4.36 -0.62 -4.36
CA TYR A 52 -4.16 -0.90 -2.94
C TYR A 52 -2.73 -1.35 -2.67
N ILE A 53 -2.20 -2.24 -3.51
CA ILE A 53 -0.81 -2.71 -3.40
C ILE A 53 0.17 -1.54 -3.55
N ASN A 54 -0.10 -0.63 -4.49
CA ASN A 54 0.71 0.58 -4.66
C ASN A 54 0.63 1.52 -3.45
N GLN A 55 -0.50 1.56 -2.73
CA GLN A 55 -0.61 2.30 -1.48
C GLN A 55 0.27 1.69 -0.38
N LEU A 56 0.24 0.36 -0.23
CA LEU A 56 1.12 -0.36 0.70
C LEU A 56 2.60 -0.13 0.35
N LEU A 57 2.97 -0.27 -0.93
CA LEU A 57 4.34 -0.02 -1.40
C LEU A 57 4.81 1.42 -1.16
N LYS A 58 3.92 2.42 -1.28
CA LYS A 58 4.27 3.81 -0.93
C LYS A 58 4.64 3.93 0.55
N THR A 59 3.85 3.31 1.41
CA THR A 59 4.08 3.33 2.87
C THR A 59 5.37 2.60 3.23
N VAL A 60 5.59 1.41 2.68
CA VAL A 60 6.84 0.66 2.87
C VAL A 60 8.03 1.50 2.39
N LYS A 61 7.94 2.15 1.22
CA LYS A 61 9.03 3.00 0.73
C LYS A 61 9.33 4.19 1.64
N LEU A 62 8.30 4.83 2.15
CA LEU A 62 8.44 5.93 3.10
C LEU A 62 9.10 5.46 4.40
N PHE A 63 8.70 4.29 4.90
CA PHE A 63 9.25 3.66 6.09
C PHE A 63 10.76 3.36 5.94
N TYR A 64 11.18 2.73 4.84
CA TYR A 64 12.61 2.47 4.58
C TYR A 64 13.41 3.75 4.34
N LYS A 65 12.80 4.78 3.75
CA LYS A 65 13.43 6.09 3.65
C LYS A 65 13.67 6.71 5.04
N TYR A 66 12.70 6.62 5.94
CA TYR A 66 12.85 7.06 7.32
C TYR A 66 13.97 6.30 8.03
N MET A 67 14.05 4.97 7.86
CA MET A 67 15.11 4.17 8.49
C MET A 67 16.53 4.53 8.03
N VAL A 68 16.70 4.98 6.78
CA VAL A 68 17.99 5.49 6.31
C VAL A 68 18.32 6.83 6.96
N VAL A 69 17.34 7.73 7.09
CA VAL A 69 17.54 9.05 7.69
C VAL A 69 17.91 8.96 9.16
N GLU A 70 17.31 8.03 9.89
CA GLU A 70 17.63 7.75 11.29
C GLU A 70 18.81 6.79 11.47
N GLU A 71 19.56 6.49 10.40
CA GLU A 71 20.78 5.68 10.41
C GLU A 71 20.59 4.23 10.93
N TYR A 72 19.37 3.68 10.89
CA TYR A 72 19.12 2.27 11.20
C TYR A 72 19.63 1.32 10.10
N ILE A 73 19.69 1.81 8.86
CA ILE A 73 20.20 1.07 7.69
C ILE A 73 21.02 2.01 6.80
N ASP A 74 22.12 1.51 6.25
CA ASP A 74 23.01 2.32 5.40
C ASP A 74 22.41 2.61 4.01
N LYS A 75 21.59 1.68 3.52
CA LYS A 75 21.07 1.71 2.15
C LYS A 75 19.58 1.42 2.09
N ASN A 76 18.90 2.21 1.27
CA ASN A 76 17.49 2.01 0.99
C ASN A 76 17.25 0.74 0.14
N ILE A 77 16.77 -0.34 0.75
CA ILE A 77 16.56 -1.62 0.06
C ILE A 77 15.38 -1.61 -0.94
N VAL A 78 14.43 -0.68 -0.81
CA VAL A 78 13.27 -0.54 -1.71
C VAL A 78 13.57 0.32 -2.94
N GLU A 79 14.79 0.86 -3.03
CA GLU A 79 15.21 1.69 -4.15
C GLU A 79 15.12 0.90 -5.46
N GLY A 80 14.46 1.49 -6.47
CA GLY A 80 14.21 0.84 -7.76
C GLY A 80 13.17 -0.28 -7.74
N ILE A 81 12.30 -0.37 -6.73
CA ILE A 81 11.06 -1.14 -6.84
C ILE A 81 10.03 -0.28 -7.59
N SER A 82 9.56 -0.73 -8.75
CA SER A 82 8.51 -0.04 -9.52
C SER A 82 7.12 -0.27 -8.94
N TYR A 83 6.21 0.68 -9.14
CA TYR A 83 4.80 0.49 -8.83
C TYR A 83 4.14 -0.40 -9.89
N LEU A 84 3.08 -1.11 -9.49
CA LEU A 84 2.28 -1.94 -10.37
C LEU A 84 1.45 -1.07 -11.33
N LYS A 85 1.31 -1.52 -12.58
CA LYS A 85 0.41 -0.87 -13.54
C LYS A 85 -1.01 -0.88 -12.99
N THR A 86 -1.64 0.29 -13.03
CA THR A 86 -2.99 0.49 -12.51
C THR A 86 -3.88 0.92 -13.67
N GLU A 87 -4.96 0.20 -13.90
CA GLU A 87 -5.99 0.60 -14.85
C GLU A 87 -6.69 1.85 -14.34
N LYS A 88 -6.90 2.84 -15.22
CA LYS A 88 -7.66 4.04 -14.86
C LYS A 88 -9.11 3.63 -14.68
N THR A 89 -9.63 3.75 -13.46
CA THR A 89 -11.05 3.56 -13.21
C THR A 89 -11.80 4.66 -13.95
N LEU A 90 -12.61 4.30 -14.95
CA LEU A 90 -13.57 5.22 -15.54
C LEU A 90 -14.59 5.56 -14.46
N LEU A 91 -14.57 6.80 -13.98
CA LEU A 91 -15.56 7.29 -13.04
C LEU A 91 -16.86 7.45 -13.84
N ASN A 92 -17.79 6.50 -13.70
CA ASN A 92 -19.14 6.69 -14.22
C ASN A 92 -19.81 7.74 -13.34
N THR A 93 -19.91 8.97 -13.85
CA THR A 93 -20.68 10.03 -13.22
C THR A 93 -22.16 9.77 -13.44
N PHE A 94 -22.97 10.03 -12.42
CA PHE A 94 -24.42 9.97 -12.58
C PHE A 94 -24.88 10.96 -13.64
N ASN A 95 -25.78 10.53 -14.52
CA ASN A 95 -26.48 11.43 -15.42
C ASN A 95 -27.70 12.07 -14.72
N ASP A 96 -28.24 13.15 -15.30
CA ASP A 96 -29.34 13.91 -14.70
C ASP A 96 -30.59 13.05 -14.39
N GLN A 97 -30.85 12.01 -15.20
CA GLN A 97 -31.98 11.10 -14.97
C GLN A 97 -31.74 10.17 -13.77
N GLU A 98 -30.50 9.72 -13.57
CA GLU A 98 -30.12 8.93 -12.40
C GLU A 98 -30.20 9.76 -11.12
N VAL A 99 -29.76 11.02 -11.17
CA VAL A 99 -29.89 11.97 -10.05
C VAL A 99 -31.37 12.19 -9.72
N PHE A 100 -32.21 12.41 -10.73
CA PHE A 100 -33.65 12.57 -10.54
C PHE A 100 -34.30 11.32 -9.90
N ARG A 101 -33.90 10.12 -10.32
CA ARG A 101 -34.37 8.86 -9.71
C ARG A 101 -33.93 8.70 -8.26
N MET A 102 -32.70 9.09 -7.92
CA MET A 102 -32.20 9.04 -6.55
C MET A 102 -32.96 9.99 -5.63
N ILE A 103 -33.28 11.20 -6.11
CA ILE A 103 -34.07 12.18 -5.33
C ILE A 103 -35.49 11.65 -5.09
N ASN A 104 -36.18 11.18 -6.14
CA ASN A 104 -37.57 10.70 -6.03
C ASN A 104 -37.72 9.33 -5.34
N TYR A 105 -36.63 8.64 -4.97
CA TYR A 105 -36.72 7.41 -4.18
C TYR A 105 -36.96 7.68 -2.69
N TYR A 106 -36.57 8.86 -2.20
CA TYR A 106 -36.68 9.25 -0.79
C TYR A 106 -37.90 10.12 -0.46
N PHE A 107 -38.68 10.51 -1.47
CA PHE A 107 -39.91 11.29 -1.37
C PHE A 107 -41.09 10.46 -1.88
#